data_AF-A0A8S3ZVM4-F1
#
_entry.id   AF-A0A8S3ZVM4-F1
#
_cell.length_a   1.000
_cell.length_b   1.000
_cell.length_c   1.000
_cell.angle_alpha   90.00
_cell.angle_beta   90.00
_cell.angle_gamma   90.00
#
_symmetry.space_group_name_H-M   'P 1'
#
loop_
_entity.id
_entity.type
_entity.pdbx_description
1 polymer ?
#
loop_
_entity_poly.entity_id
_entity_poly.type
_entity_poly.pdbx_seq_one_letter_code
_entity_poly.pdbx_strand_id
1 'polypeptide(L)' 'SRMAKRDKKLRIVGKYGSRFGASLRKTVKKTEVTQHSTYTCTFCGAWVCSTTAAAQVRSAIRRLKKIKDI' A
#
# COMPACT_ATOMS: atom_id res chain seq x y z
N SER A 1 -2.96 -28.40 7.71
CA SER A 1 -4.17 -27.80 8.31
C SER A 1 -4.46 -26.45 7.65
N ARG A 2 -5.66 -26.24 7.09
CA ARG A 2 -6.03 -24.98 6.44
C ARG A 2 -6.48 -23.99 7.52
N MET A 3 -5.82 -22.84 7.62
CA MET A 3 -6.12 -21.85 8.66
C MET A 3 -7.51 -21.25 8.46
N ALA A 4 -8.36 -21.34 9.49
CA ALA A 4 -9.71 -20.78 9.44
C ALA A 4 -9.69 -19.25 9.52
N LYS A 5 -10.59 -18.60 8.79
CA LYS A 5 -10.73 -17.15 8.80
C LYS A 5 -11.30 -16.71 10.16
N ARG A 6 -10.49 -15.99 10.94
CA ARG A 6 -10.83 -15.61 12.33
C ARG A 6 -11.84 -14.47 12.41
N ASP A 7 -11.94 -13.64 11.38
CA ASP A 7 -12.79 -12.45 11.43
C ASP A 7 -13.36 -12.07 10.04
N LYS A 8 -14.59 -11.51 10.05
CA LYS A 8 -15.26 -11.04 8.82
C LYS A 8 -14.91 -9.59 8.49
N LYS A 9 -14.89 -8.70 9.49
CA LYS A 9 -14.87 -7.24 9.30
C LYS A 9 -13.57 -6.56 9.72
N LEU A 10 -12.97 -6.92 10.86
CA LEU A 10 -11.91 -6.14 11.49
C LEU A 10 -10.51 -6.46 10.93
N ARG A 11 -10.19 -7.73 10.68
CA ARG A 11 -8.90 -8.22 10.15
C ARG A 11 -7.74 -7.65 10.96
N ILE A 12 -6.78 -7.00 10.30
CA ILE A 12 -5.60 -6.41 10.93
C ILE A 12 -5.94 -5.40 12.04
N VAL A 13 -7.07 -4.68 11.95
CA VAL A 13 -7.51 -3.74 13.00
C VAL A 13 -8.19 -4.43 14.19
N GLY A 14 -8.30 -5.77 14.19
CA GLY A 14 -8.79 -6.55 15.33
C GLY A 14 -7.95 -6.35 16.59
N LYS A 15 -6.66 -6.02 16.44
CA LYS A 15 -5.74 -5.68 17.54
C LYS A 15 -6.20 -4.48 18.40
N TYR A 16 -7.06 -3.61 17.86
CA TYR A 16 -7.57 -2.45 18.58
C TYR A 16 -8.81 -2.74 19.44
N GLY A 17 -9.48 -3.88 19.24
CA GLY A 17 -10.70 -4.22 19.96
C GLY A 17 -11.81 -3.16 19.78
N SER A 18 -12.42 -2.75 20.89
CA SER A 18 -13.50 -1.74 20.92
C SER A 18 -13.02 -0.29 20.76
N ARG A 19 -11.71 -0.02 20.91
CA ARG A 19 -11.12 1.33 20.98
C ARG A 19 -11.21 2.12 19.67
N PHE A 20 -11.25 3.45 19.76
CA PHE A 20 -11.19 4.43 18.64
C PHE A 20 -12.43 4.51 17.72
N GLY A 21 -13.46 3.70 17.94
CA GLY A 21 -14.68 3.75 17.13
C GLY A 21 -14.53 3.24 15.69
N ALA A 22 -15.65 3.12 14.98
CA ALA A 22 -15.71 2.43 13.69
C ALA A 22 -15.11 3.23 12.52
N SER A 23 -15.23 4.57 12.53
CA SER A 23 -14.72 5.44 11.47
C SER A 23 -13.19 5.38 11.40
N LEU A 24 -12.51 5.61 12.52
CA LEU A 24 -11.05 5.58 12.61
C LEU A 24 -10.50 4.19 12.23
N ARG A 25 -11.11 3.11 12.73
CA ARG A 25 -10.69 1.75 12.38
C ARG A 25 -10.84 1.43 10.88
N LYS A 26 -11.81 2.01 10.17
CA LYS A 26 -11.95 1.82 8.71
C LYS A 26 -10.82 2.51 7.94
N THR A 27 -10.44 3.72 8.35
CA THR A 27 -9.34 4.46 7.72
C THR A 27 -8.00 3.77 7.99
N VAL A 28 -7.71 3.42 9.25
CA VAL A 28 -6.48 2.74 9.65
C VAL A 28 -6.35 1.37 8.97
N LYS A 29 -7.45 0.64 8.79
CA LYS A 29 -7.40 -0.65 8.08
C LYS A 29 -6.83 -0.52 6.66
N LYS A 30 -7.14 0.56 5.94
CA LYS A 30 -6.60 0.77 4.59
C LYS A 30 -5.10 1.04 4.64
N THR A 31 -4.65 1.89 5.55
CA THR A 31 -3.24 2.27 5.66
C THR A 31 -2.38 1.11 6.18
N GLU A 32 -2.87 0.34 7.15
CA GLU A 32 -2.14 -0.82 7.70
C GLU A 32 -2.00 -1.95 6.68
N VAL A 33 -3.05 -2.25 5.90
CA VAL A 33 -2.96 -3.27 4.84
C VAL A 33 -1.90 -2.87 3.82
N THR A 34 -1.91 -1.60 3.39
CA THR A 34 -0.92 -1.06 2.43
C THR A 34 0.49 -1.03 3.02
N GLN A 35 0.65 -0.83 4.33
CA GLN A 35 1.96 -0.82 4.98
C GLN A 35 2.54 -2.23 5.12
N HIS A 36 1.71 -3.21 5.50
CA HIS A 36 2.14 -4.60 5.67
C HIS A 36 2.09 -5.41 4.37
N SER A 37 1.59 -4.83 3.27
CA SER A 37 1.64 -5.45 1.96
C SER A 37 3.05 -5.38 1.41
N THR A 38 3.51 -6.51 0.89
CA THR A 38 4.84 -6.66 0.35
C THR A 38 4.79 -6.35 -1.15
N TYR A 39 5.48 -5.31 -1.61
CA TYR A 39 5.48 -4.85 -3.02
C TYR A 39 6.75 -5.28 -3.76
N THR A 40 6.63 -6.06 -4.84
CA THR A 40 7.77 -6.52 -5.65
C THR A 40 8.28 -5.44 -6.60
N CYS A 41 9.58 -5.16 -6.57
CA CYS A 41 10.26 -4.25 -7.50
C CYS A 41 10.40 -4.91 -8.88
N THR A 42 9.99 -4.19 -9.92
CA THR A 42 10.08 -4.66 -11.31
C THR A 42 11.50 -4.70 -11.88
N PHE A 43 12.50 -4.12 -11.20
CA PHE A 43 13.88 -4.05 -11.68
C PHE A 43 14.79 -5.09 -11.03
N CYS A 44 14.68 -5.27 -9.71
CA CYS A 44 15.60 -6.12 -8.94
C CYS A 44 14.89 -7.21 -8.13
N GLY A 45 13.55 -7.34 -8.23
CA GLY A 45 12.77 -8.27 -7.42
C GLY A 45 12.71 -7.92 -5.92
N ALA A 46 13.45 -6.91 -5.46
CA ALA A 46 13.47 -6.46 -4.06
C ALA A 46 12.17 -5.73 -3.66
N TRP A 47 11.95 -5.50 -2.36
CA TRP A 47 10.75 -4.83 -1.88
C TRP A 47 10.80 -3.30 -2.08
N VAL A 48 9.81 -2.70 -2.75
CA VAL A 48 9.75 -1.23 -2.99
C VAL A 48 8.35 -0.67 -2.78
N CYS A 49 8.21 0.32 -1.88
CA CYS A 49 6.98 1.10 -1.73
C CYS A 49 6.91 2.20 -2.79
N SER A 50 5.88 2.19 -3.65
CA SER A 50 5.64 3.27 -4.62
C SER A 50 4.32 3.99 -4.35
N THR A 51 4.36 5.31 -4.24
CA THR A 51 3.17 6.16 -4.21
C THR A 51 2.72 6.54 -5.63
N THR A 52 1.44 6.87 -5.79
CA THR A 52 0.87 7.33 -7.08
C THR A 52 1.50 8.62 -7.56
N ALA A 53 1.71 9.59 -6.66
CA ALA A 53 2.40 10.84 -6.96
C ALA A 53 3.83 10.59 -7.45
N ALA A 54 4.60 9.74 -6.78
CA ALA A 54 5.96 9.41 -7.22
C ALA A 54 5.98 8.71 -8.59
N ALA A 55 5.00 7.85 -8.89
CA ALA A 55 4.87 7.23 -10.21
C ALA A 55 4.60 8.26 -11.32
N GLN A 56 3.72 9.24 -11.06
CA GLN A 56 3.43 10.33 -11.99
C GLN A 56 4.66 11.21 -12.24
N VAL A 57 5.37 11.63 -11.19
CA VAL A 57 6.61 12.42 -11.30
C VAL A 57 7.66 11.68 -12.12
N ARG A 58 7.88 10.38 -11.88
CA ARG A 58 8.81 9.56 -12.69
C ARG A 58 8.40 9.46 -14.16
N SER A 59 7.10 9.45 -14.46
CA SER A 59 6.62 9.46 -15.85
C SER A 59 6.81 10.82 -16.52
N ALA A 60 6.54 11.92 -15.80
CA ALA A 60 6.74 13.28 -16.28
C ALA A 60 8.22 13.56 -16.58
N ILE A 61 9.13 13.23 -15.65
CA ILE A 61 10.57 13.40 -15.85
C ILE A 61 11.06 12.61 -17.08
N ARG A 62 10.60 11.37 -17.27
CA ARG A 62 10.97 10.57 -18.45
C ARG A 62 10.51 11.20 -19.76
N ARG A 63 9.31 11.79 -19.80
CA ARG A 63 8.82 12.53 -20.97
C ARG A 63 9.66 13.77 -21.26
N LEU A 64 9.96 14.57 -20.22
CA LEU A 64 10.78 15.78 -20.35
C LEU A 64 12.21 15.46 -20.82
N LYS A 65 12.82 14.37 -20.33
CA LYS A 65 14.13 13.93 -20.82
C LYS A 65 14.08 13.56 -22.30
N LYS A 66 13.07 12.79 -22.74
CA LYS A 66 12.88 12.45 -24.16
C LYS A 66 12.72 13.67 -25.06
N ILE A 67 12.10 14.75 -24.59
CA ILE A 67 11.95 16.00 -25.35
C ILE A 67 13.29 16.75 -25.48
N LYS A 68 14.17 16.64 -24.47
CA LYS A 68 15.49 17.29 -24.46
C LYS A 68 16.53 16.55 -25.31
N ASP A 69 16.41 15.22 -25.40
CA ASP A 69 17.34 14.36 -26.15
C ASP A 69 16.99 14.26 -27.66
N ILE A 70 15.89 14.91 -28.10
CA ILE A 70 15.51 15.16 -29.51
C ILE A 70 15.98 16.56 -29.87
#